data_AF-A0A8D8CG53-F1
#
_entry.id   AF-A0A8D8CG53-F1
#
_cell.length_a   1.000
_cell.length_b   1.000
_cell.length_c   1.000
_cell.angle_alpha   90.00
_cell.angle_beta   90.00
_cell.angle_gamma   90.00
#
_symmetry.space_group_name_H-M   'P 1'
#
loop_
_entity.id
_entity.type
_entity.pdbx_description
1 polymer ?
#
loop_
_entity_poly.entity_id
_entity_poly.type
_entity_poly.pdbx_seq_one_letter_code
_entity_poly.pdbx_strand_id
1 'polypeptide(L)'
;MIRNLLQLGWFAHPIFSTNGDYPQIMKDRVGSRLPKFSDEEIASIRGSADFFGLNFYSAKLVSKNPDQNPANPPSFDHDTGVLTSVDPSWAATESWILVVPSGMRSILNWVRLEYGNPPLWITENGVGTKPGTVDDQRVDFHNAYLNSLLDALGDGCDVKGYLAWTLMDNFEWTAGYTQKFGFYHVDFGSENRTRYAKMSAKVYQNIVRTRRIDPEYRPLPDVIIPSKANASVERSISFLVEFFLLWFFLF
;
A
#
# COMPACT_ATOMS: atom_id res chain seq x y z
N MET A 1 19.06 4.94 1.32
CA MET A 1 19.53 5.08 2.71
C MET A 1 19.13 6.44 3.29
N ILE A 2 19.62 7.58 2.79
CA ILE A 2 19.28 8.93 3.30
C ILE A 2 17.78 9.18 3.38
N ARG A 3 17.02 8.93 2.30
CA ARG A 3 15.58 9.16 2.27
C ARG A 3 14.81 8.37 3.34
N ASN A 4 15.25 7.15 3.66
CA ASN A 4 14.60 6.32 4.66
C ASN A 4 14.74 6.95 6.05
N LEU A 5 15.92 7.51 6.37
CA LEU A 5 16.13 8.23 7.63
C LEU A 5 15.23 9.47 7.74
N LEU A 6 15.01 10.20 6.64
CA LEU A 6 14.15 11.41 6.71
C LEU A 6 12.65 11.10 6.67
N GLN A 7 12.22 9.97 6.12
CA GLN A 7 10.80 9.61 6.05
C GLN A 7 10.37 8.65 7.16
N LEU A 8 10.99 7.47 7.24
CA LEU A 8 10.68 6.45 8.26
C LEU A 8 11.44 6.77 9.55
N GLY A 9 12.71 7.14 9.44
CA GLY A 9 13.57 7.44 10.60
C GLY A 9 13.14 8.68 11.38
N TRP A 10 12.34 9.59 10.81
CA TRP A 10 11.73 10.68 11.57
C TRP A 10 10.99 10.12 12.80
N PHE A 11 10.17 9.10 12.60
CA PHE A 11 9.38 8.49 13.65
C PHE A 11 10.09 7.30 14.31
N ALA A 12 10.80 6.50 13.51
CA ALA A 12 11.41 5.27 13.98
C ALA A 12 12.71 5.47 14.76
N HIS A 13 13.55 6.46 14.40
CA HIS A 13 14.86 6.62 15.04
C HIS A 13 14.78 7.02 16.52
N PRO A 14 13.88 7.93 16.95
CA PRO A 14 13.72 8.23 18.37
C PRO A 14 13.36 7.02 19.23
N ILE A 15 12.64 6.05 18.64
CA ILE A 15 12.10 4.88 19.35
C ILE A 15 13.06 3.69 19.27
N PHE A 16 13.52 3.32 18.08
CA PHE A 16 14.20 2.05 17.83
C PHE A 16 15.72 2.16 17.66
N SER A 17 16.28 3.36 17.48
CA SER A 17 17.73 3.49 17.42
C SER A 17 18.36 3.32 18.80
N THR A 18 19.63 2.93 18.84
CA THR A 18 20.37 2.78 20.09
C THR A 18 20.53 4.10 20.84
N ASN A 19 20.53 5.23 20.12
CA ASN A 19 20.81 6.55 20.68
C ASN A 19 19.53 7.36 20.96
N GLY A 20 18.39 6.96 20.38
CA GLY A 20 17.18 7.78 20.37
C GLY A 20 17.36 9.04 19.53
N ASP A 21 16.58 10.07 19.83
CA ASP A 21 16.55 11.36 19.12
C ASP A 21 16.22 11.26 17.62
N TYR A 22 16.09 12.39 16.94
CA TYR A 22 15.98 12.43 15.48
C TYR A 22 17.29 11.99 14.81
N PRO A 23 17.22 11.40 13.59
CA PRO A 23 18.41 11.09 12.81
C PRO A 23 19.31 12.32 12.65
N GLN A 24 20.63 12.16 12.81
CA GLN A 24 21.57 13.29 12.73
C GLN A 24 21.43 14.07 11.42
N ILE A 25 21.29 13.36 10.29
CA ILE A 25 21.09 13.98 8.98
C ILE A 25 19.81 14.84 8.89
N MET A 26 18.76 14.49 9.65
CA MET A 26 17.55 15.31 9.70
C MET A 26 17.80 16.59 10.49
N LYS A 27 18.47 16.50 11.65
CA LYS A 27 18.86 17.67 12.45
C LYS A 27 19.73 18.64 11.64
N ASP A 28 20.70 18.11 10.90
CA ASP A 28 21.63 18.91 10.10
C ASP A 28 20.94 19.63 8.93
N ARG A 29 19.96 18.97 8.27
CA ARG A 29 19.30 19.53 7.07
C ARG A 29 18.14 20.45 7.40
N VAL A 30 17.35 20.13 8.42
CA VAL A 30 16.17 20.92 8.79
C VAL A 30 16.56 22.10 9.67
N GLY A 31 17.58 21.92 10.52
CA GLY A 31 18.11 22.97 11.39
C GLY A 31 17.11 23.43 12.43
N SER A 32 17.00 24.74 12.63
CA SER A 32 16.17 25.36 13.68
C SER A 32 14.67 25.15 13.53
N ARG A 33 14.19 24.70 12.35
CA ARG A 33 12.77 24.37 12.14
C ARG A 33 12.39 23.02 12.76
N LEU A 34 13.36 22.15 13.05
CA LEU A 34 13.13 20.88 13.72
C LEU A 34 13.09 21.11 15.24
N PRO A 35 12.02 20.72 15.94
CA PRO A 35 12.02 20.69 17.39
C PRO A 35 13.16 19.83 17.92
N LYS A 36 13.62 20.12 19.13
CA LYS A 36 14.68 19.34 19.80
C LYS A 36 14.07 18.61 20.97
N PHE A 37 14.49 17.36 21.16
CA PHE A 37 14.20 16.65 22.39
C PHE A 37 15.20 17.04 23.48
N SER A 38 14.75 17.13 24.72
CA SER A 38 15.65 17.13 25.89
C SER A 38 16.24 15.73 26.11
N ASP A 39 17.29 15.64 26.92
CA ASP A 39 17.89 14.34 27.26
C ASP A 39 16.88 13.42 28.00
N GLU A 40 16.00 14.01 28.81
CA GLU A 40 14.91 13.29 29.49
C GLU A 40 13.86 12.75 28.49
N GLU A 41 13.48 13.55 27.49
CA GLU A 41 12.56 13.12 26.43
C GLU A 41 13.17 11.99 25.58
N ILE A 42 14.45 12.12 25.20
CA ILE A 42 15.18 11.07 24.47
C ILE A 42 15.18 9.77 25.29
N ALA A 43 15.51 9.86 26.58
CA ALA A 43 15.54 8.69 27.46
C ALA A 43 14.15 8.05 27.63
N SER A 44 13.08 8.84 27.66
CA SER A 44 11.71 8.34 27.80
C SER A 44 11.15 7.72 26.52
N ILE A 45 11.55 8.19 25.34
CA ILE A 45 11.03 7.71 24.05
C ILE A 45 11.80 6.49 23.55
N ARG A 46 13.12 6.45 23.78
CA ARG A 46 13.97 5.35 23.30
C ARG A 46 13.55 4.01 23.92
N GLY A 47 13.31 3.01 23.08
CA GLY A 47 12.91 1.67 23.50
C GLY A 47 11.46 1.57 23.99
N SER A 48 10.61 2.57 23.71
CA SER A 48 9.21 2.62 24.16
C SER A 48 8.23 1.76 23.34
N ALA A 49 8.72 0.85 22.49
CA ALA A 49 7.90 -0.01 21.65
C ALA A 49 8.37 -1.47 21.66
N ASP A 50 7.41 -2.40 21.79
CA ASP A 50 7.68 -3.84 21.80
C ASP A 50 7.89 -4.44 20.41
N PHE A 51 7.40 -3.78 19.36
CA PHE A 51 7.50 -4.23 17.96
C PHE A 51 7.45 -3.05 16.99
N PHE A 52 7.95 -3.28 15.78
CA PHE A 52 7.94 -2.33 14.68
C PHE A 52 6.71 -2.55 13.79
N GLY A 53 5.79 -1.60 13.73
CA GLY A 53 4.68 -1.60 12.76
C GLY A 53 5.08 -0.92 11.46
N LEU A 54 4.87 -1.58 10.32
CA LEU A 54 5.19 -1.03 9.00
C LEU A 54 4.01 -1.13 8.04
N ASN A 55 3.55 0.04 7.58
CA ASN A 55 2.67 0.14 6.41
C ASN A 55 3.55 0.26 5.16
N PHE A 56 3.41 -0.66 4.22
CA PHE A 56 4.19 -0.66 2.98
C PHE A 56 3.30 -0.87 1.77
N TYR A 57 3.43 0.00 0.76
CA TYR A 57 2.60 -0.04 -0.45
C TYR A 57 3.44 0.01 -1.73
N SER A 58 4.46 0.86 -1.79
CA SER A 58 5.15 1.21 -3.03
C SER A 58 6.60 1.61 -2.76
N ALA A 59 7.39 1.75 -3.83
CA ALA A 59 8.76 2.23 -3.79
C ALA A 59 8.94 3.43 -4.73
N LYS A 60 10.04 4.16 -4.52
CA LYS A 60 10.49 5.23 -5.42
C LYS A 60 11.97 5.03 -5.72
N LEU A 61 12.38 5.43 -6.92
CA LEU A 61 13.80 5.64 -7.23
C LEU A 61 14.26 6.92 -6.55
N VAL A 62 15.53 6.94 -6.13
CA VAL A 62 16.11 8.08 -5.43
C VAL A 62 17.44 8.42 -6.07
N SER A 63 17.62 9.69 -6.44
CA SER A 63 18.88 10.23 -6.94
C SER A 63 19.36 11.39 -6.07
N LYS A 64 20.66 11.68 -6.15
CA LYS A 64 21.24 12.84 -5.48
C LYS A 64 20.59 14.11 -6.01
N ASN A 65 20.22 15.03 -5.12
CA ASN A 65 19.70 16.32 -5.52
C ASN A 65 20.82 17.17 -6.18
N PRO A 66 20.57 17.84 -7.32
CA PRO A 66 21.49 18.83 -7.87
C PRO A 66 21.78 19.97 -6.88
N ASP A 67 22.86 20.71 -7.14
CA ASP A 67 23.28 21.85 -6.30
C ASP A 67 22.18 22.93 -6.20
N GLN A 68 21.37 23.08 -7.25
CA GLN A 68 20.14 23.87 -7.24
C GLN A 68 18.96 22.97 -6.93
N ASN A 69 18.60 22.87 -5.65
CA ASN A 69 17.46 22.08 -5.20
C ASN A 69 16.15 22.62 -5.82
N PRO A 70 15.45 21.85 -6.67
CA PRO A 70 14.27 22.34 -7.38
C PRO A 70 13.01 22.38 -6.51
N ALA A 71 13.05 21.81 -5.29
CA ALA A 71 11.92 21.85 -4.37
C ALA A 71 11.82 23.22 -3.69
N ASN A 72 10.60 23.75 -3.54
CA ASN A 72 10.36 25.04 -2.90
C ASN A 72 10.76 25.01 -1.41
N PRO A 73 11.69 25.86 -0.94
CA PRO A 73 12.03 25.95 0.48
C PRO A 73 11.11 26.96 1.23
N PRO A 74 10.74 26.69 2.49
CA PRO A 74 10.96 25.44 3.23
C PRO A 74 9.92 24.37 2.85
N SER A 75 10.37 23.14 2.61
CA SER A 75 9.49 21.98 2.45
C SER A 75 10.20 20.68 2.83
N PHE A 76 9.43 19.64 3.15
CA PHE A 76 9.96 18.30 3.40
C PHE A 76 10.82 17.82 2.24
N ASP A 77 10.33 17.95 1.00
CA ASP A 77 11.05 17.49 -0.19
C ASP A 77 12.39 18.23 -0.36
N HIS A 78 12.41 19.54 -0.11
CA HIS A 78 13.66 20.31 -0.09
C HIS A 78 14.64 19.77 0.97
N ASP A 79 14.14 19.50 2.17
CA ASP A 79 14.94 19.05 3.30
C ASP A 79 15.45 17.62 3.14
N THR A 80 14.80 16.78 2.33
CA THR A 80 15.28 15.39 2.09
C THR A 80 16.63 15.32 1.39
N GLY A 81 16.99 16.35 0.61
CA GLY A 81 18.26 16.39 -0.12
C GLY A 81 18.39 15.35 -1.23
N VAL A 82 17.27 14.80 -1.69
CA VAL A 82 17.22 13.83 -2.77
C VAL A 82 16.08 14.16 -3.71
N LEU A 83 16.20 13.71 -4.96
CA LEU A 83 15.07 13.70 -5.88
C LEU A 83 14.46 12.31 -5.90
N THR A 84 13.14 12.25 -6.03
CA THR A 84 12.44 10.98 -6.25
C THR A 84 11.90 10.91 -7.66
N SER A 85 12.07 9.74 -8.27
CA SER A 85 11.45 9.39 -9.54
C SER A 85 10.83 8.00 -9.44
N VAL A 86 10.23 7.56 -10.54
CA VAL A 86 9.61 6.25 -10.67
C VAL A 86 10.16 5.59 -11.93
N ASP A 87 10.26 4.28 -11.94
CA ASP A 87 10.55 3.54 -13.17
C ASP A 87 9.25 3.51 -14.02
N PRO A 88 9.26 4.00 -15.27
CA PRO A 88 8.08 3.99 -16.13
C PRO A 88 7.55 2.58 -16.45
N SER A 89 8.36 1.53 -16.25
CA SER A 89 7.96 0.14 -16.44
C SER A 89 7.16 -0.44 -15.27
N TRP A 90 7.17 0.21 -14.10
CA TRP A 90 6.42 -0.27 -12.95
C TRP A 90 4.92 -0.09 -13.17
N ALA A 91 4.16 -1.16 -12.96
CA ALA A 91 2.71 -1.12 -13.07
C ALA A 91 2.14 -0.15 -12.03
N ALA A 92 1.39 0.85 -12.50
CA ALA A 92 0.69 1.80 -11.66
C ALA A 92 -0.77 1.35 -11.48
N THR A 93 -1.23 1.27 -10.24
CA THR A 93 -2.65 1.03 -9.93
C THR A 93 -3.33 2.31 -9.48
N GLU A 94 -2.57 3.22 -8.87
CA GLU A 94 -2.97 4.57 -8.50
C GLU A 94 -1.82 5.56 -8.79
N SER A 95 -2.08 6.86 -8.64
CA SER A 95 -1.06 7.90 -8.84
C SER A 95 0.15 7.77 -7.91
N TRP A 96 -0.03 7.13 -6.74
CA TRP A 96 1.00 6.97 -5.72
C TRP A 96 1.37 5.51 -5.41
N ILE A 97 0.59 4.53 -5.90
CA ILE A 97 0.87 3.10 -5.76
C ILE A 97 1.41 2.55 -7.07
N LEU A 98 2.68 2.17 -7.02
CA LEU A 98 3.36 1.39 -8.04
C LEU A 98 3.63 0.00 -7.46
N VAL A 99 3.43 -1.03 -8.28
CA VAL A 99 3.63 -2.41 -7.88
C VAL A 99 5.12 -2.72 -7.92
N VAL A 100 5.79 -2.62 -6.76
CA VAL A 100 7.23 -2.85 -6.60
C VAL A 100 7.50 -3.78 -5.41
N PRO A 101 7.20 -5.09 -5.54
CA PRO A 101 7.31 -6.04 -4.44
C PRO A 101 8.71 -6.09 -3.83
N SER A 102 9.76 -6.05 -4.66
CA SER A 102 11.17 -6.04 -4.21
C SER A 102 11.50 -4.86 -3.28
N GLY A 103 10.73 -3.78 -3.33
CA GLY A 103 10.81 -2.68 -2.39
C GLY A 103 10.49 -3.11 -0.96
N MET A 104 9.57 -4.07 -0.76
CA MET A 104 9.23 -4.60 0.56
C MET A 104 10.42 -5.32 1.18
N ARG A 105 11.02 -6.27 0.44
CA ARG A 105 12.25 -6.94 0.88
C ARG A 105 13.36 -5.95 1.21
N SER A 106 13.50 -4.92 0.39
CA SER A 106 14.54 -3.89 0.57
C SER A 106 14.33 -3.07 1.85
N ILE A 107 13.11 -2.61 2.13
CA ILE A 107 12.85 -1.82 3.34
C ILE A 107 12.91 -2.67 4.61
N LEU A 108 12.49 -3.94 4.55
CA LEU A 108 12.59 -4.86 5.68
C LEU A 108 14.04 -5.15 6.05
N ASN A 109 14.90 -5.43 5.06
CA ASN A 109 16.33 -5.57 5.30
C ASN A 109 16.96 -4.27 5.83
N TRP A 110 16.51 -3.11 5.33
CA TRP A 110 16.99 -1.84 5.85
C TRP A 110 16.60 -1.64 7.32
N VAL A 111 15.35 -1.90 7.71
CA VAL A 111 14.91 -1.85 9.12
C VAL A 111 15.68 -2.83 9.98
N ARG A 112 15.92 -4.05 9.48
CA ARG A 112 16.73 -5.07 10.15
C ARG A 112 18.12 -4.56 10.47
N LEU A 113 18.81 -3.99 9.49
CA LEU A 113 20.19 -3.51 9.63
C LEU A 113 20.27 -2.23 10.47
N GLU A 114 19.34 -1.30 10.29
CA GLU A 114 19.36 0.01 10.94
C GLU A 114 18.93 -0.05 12.42
N TYR A 115 17.94 -0.89 12.74
CA TYR A 115 17.27 -0.90 14.05
C TYR A 115 17.46 -2.19 14.83
N GLY A 116 18.44 -3.02 14.46
CA GLY A 116 18.78 -4.22 15.23
C GLY A 116 17.77 -5.36 15.12
N ASN A 117 17.10 -5.49 13.97
CA ASN A 117 16.13 -6.55 13.66
C ASN A 117 14.98 -6.68 14.69
N PRO A 118 14.23 -5.60 14.96
CA PRO A 118 13.12 -5.67 15.91
C PRO A 118 12.03 -6.62 15.38
N PRO A 119 11.22 -7.24 16.27
CA PRO A 119 10.01 -7.93 15.87
C PRO A 119 9.15 -7.00 15.02
N LEU A 120 8.83 -7.39 13.79
CA LEU A 120 8.16 -6.51 12.83
C LEU A 120 6.80 -7.06 12.41
N TRP A 121 5.80 -6.19 12.34
CA TRP A 121 4.50 -6.48 11.74
C TRP A 121 4.30 -5.62 10.50
N ILE A 122 3.98 -6.24 9.37
CA ILE A 122 3.40 -5.51 8.25
C ILE A 122 1.97 -5.19 8.65
N THR A 123 1.71 -3.95 9.05
CA THR A 123 0.42 -3.50 9.58
C THR A 123 -0.55 -3.10 8.48
N GLU A 124 -0.03 -2.74 7.31
CA GLU A 124 -0.81 -2.58 6.09
C GLU A 124 0.01 -2.90 4.85
N ASN A 125 -0.60 -3.62 3.92
CA ASN A 125 -0.17 -3.72 2.54
C ASN A 125 -1.37 -4.08 1.67
N GLY A 126 -1.54 -3.40 0.54
CA GLY A 126 -2.68 -3.61 -0.34
C GLY A 126 -2.63 -2.77 -1.60
N VAL A 127 -3.67 -2.91 -2.41
CA VAL A 127 -3.78 -2.22 -3.70
C VAL A 127 -5.22 -1.80 -3.96
N GLY A 128 -5.38 -0.55 -4.39
CA GLY A 128 -6.65 -0.06 -4.91
C GLY A 128 -6.90 -0.60 -6.30
N THR A 129 -8.11 -1.08 -6.55
CA THR A 129 -8.55 -1.51 -7.88
C THR A 129 -9.83 -0.78 -8.26
N LYS A 130 -10.20 -0.91 -9.54
CA LYS A 130 -11.55 -0.54 -9.98
C LYS A 130 -12.61 -1.33 -9.18
N PRO A 131 -13.85 -0.80 -9.06
CA PRO A 131 -14.96 -1.53 -8.46
C PRO A 131 -15.22 -2.87 -9.14
N GLY A 132 -15.89 -3.78 -8.44
CA GLY A 132 -16.22 -5.11 -8.93
C GLY A 132 -15.70 -6.22 -8.01
N THR A 133 -16.11 -7.45 -8.29
CA THR A 133 -15.71 -8.63 -7.50
C THR A 133 -14.67 -9.51 -8.18
N VAL A 134 -14.44 -9.36 -9.48
CA VAL A 134 -13.35 -10.01 -10.21
C VAL A 134 -12.15 -9.07 -10.22
N ASP A 135 -11.15 -9.36 -9.39
CA ASP A 135 -10.06 -8.45 -9.07
C ASP A 135 -8.67 -9.11 -9.16
N ASP A 136 -8.36 -9.67 -10.34
CA ASP A 136 -7.08 -10.34 -10.64
C ASP A 136 -5.84 -9.52 -10.26
N GLN A 137 -5.88 -8.20 -10.48
CA GLN A 137 -4.78 -7.30 -10.13
C GLN A 137 -4.47 -7.32 -8.61
N ARG A 138 -5.50 -7.45 -7.75
CA ARG A 138 -5.31 -7.57 -6.30
C ARG A 138 -4.73 -8.93 -5.93
N VAL A 139 -5.16 -10.00 -6.61
CA VAL A 139 -4.57 -11.34 -6.46
C VAL A 139 -3.08 -11.30 -6.79
N ASP A 140 -2.73 -10.76 -7.95
CA ASP A 140 -1.34 -10.67 -8.41
C ASP A 140 -0.48 -9.85 -7.44
N PHE A 141 -1.01 -8.72 -6.96
CA PHE A 141 -0.34 -7.86 -5.99
C PHE A 141 0.00 -8.62 -4.70
N HIS A 142 -0.98 -9.24 -4.04
CA HIS A 142 -0.74 -9.94 -2.79
C HIS A 142 0.17 -11.15 -2.98
N ASN A 143 0.02 -11.91 -4.06
CA ASN A 143 0.93 -13.02 -4.36
C ASN A 143 2.38 -12.53 -4.51
N ALA A 144 2.61 -11.43 -5.24
CA ALA A 144 3.94 -10.89 -5.45
C ALA A 144 4.55 -10.31 -4.15
N TYR A 145 3.76 -9.58 -3.36
CA TYR A 145 4.21 -8.95 -2.12
C TYR A 145 4.45 -10.00 -1.00
N LEU A 146 3.61 -11.03 -0.90
CA LEU A 146 3.84 -12.15 0.02
C LEU A 146 5.07 -12.98 -0.39
N ASN A 147 5.31 -13.20 -1.68
CA ASN A 147 6.58 -13.82 -2.14
C ASN A 147 7.79 -12.97 -1.74
N SER A 148 7.73 -11.65 -1.92
CA SER A 148 8.82 -10.77 -1.50
C SER A 148 9.00 -10.73 0.03
N LEU A 149 7.92 -10.93 0.80
CA LEU A 149 7.99 -11.09 2.24
C LEU A 149 8.69 -12.39 2.64
N LEU A 150 8.39 -13.49 1.95
CA LEU A 150 9.05 -14.79 2.16
C LEU A 150 10.56 -14.70 1.89
N ASP A 151 10.97 -13.96 0.85
CA ASP A 151 12.38 -13.68 0.60
C ASP A 151 13.03 -12.91 1.77
N ALA A 152 12.34 -11.90 2.32
CA ALA A 152 12.84 -11.11 3.45
C ALA A 152 12.97 -11.95 4.73
N LEU A 153 12.04 -12.89 4.95
CA LEU A 153 12.14 -13.90 6.01
C LEU A 153 13.39 -14.79 5.78
N GLY A 154 13.64 -15.19 4.53
CA GLY A 154 14.83 -15.93 4.13
C GLY A 154 16.14 -15.16 4.38
N ASP A 155 16.11 -13.83 4.27
CA ASP A 155 17.24 -12.96 4.62
C ASP A 155 17.47 -12.83 6.14
N GLY A 156 16.52 -13.27 6.97
CA GLY A 156 16.58 -13.22 8.43
C GLY A 156 15.87 -12.02 9.07
N CYS A 157 14.96 -11.34 8.34
CA CYS A 157 14.11 -10.30 8.92
C CYS A 157 13.11 -10.91 9.90
N ASP A 158 12.97 -10.32 11.10
CA ASP A 158 12.10 -10.87 12.15
C ASP A 158 10.61 -10.48 12.00
N VAL A 159 10.01 -10.84 10.87
CA VAL A 159 8.60 -10.51 10.60
C VAL A 159 7.67 -11.51 11.31
N LYS A 160 6.78 -10.99 12.16
CA LYS A 160 5.84 -11.75 12.99
C LYS A 160 4.46 -11.92 12.35
N GLY A 161 4.07 -10.98 11.49
CA GLY A 161 2.77 -11.04 10.85
C GLY A 161 2.58 -10.03 9.73
N TYR A 162 1.49 -10.23 9.01
CA TYR A 162 1.09 -9.44 7.85
C TYR A 162 -0.41 -9.20 7.88
N LEU A 163 -0.81 -7.93 7.82
CA LEU A 163 -2.19 -7.48 7.78
C LEU A 163 -2.46 -6.83 6.43
N ALA A 164 -3.31 -7.48 5.64
CA ALA A 164 -3.72 -6.94 4.35
C ALA A 164 -4.63 -5.73 4.54
N TRP A 165 -4.33 -4.63 3.84
CA TRP A 165 -5.26 -3.52 3.69
C TRP A 165 -6.11 -3.75 2.43
N THR A 166 -7.40 -4.05 2.54
CA THR A 166 -8.19 -4.09 3.78
C THR A 166 -9.22 -5.21 3.75
N LEU A 167 -9.88 -5.45 4.88
CA LEU A 167 -10.94 -6.46 4.96
C LEU A 167 -12.06 -6.17 3.95
N MET A 168 -12.54 -4.93 3.85
CA MET A 168 -13.67 -4.57 3.01
C MET A 168 -13.52 -3.16 2.45
N ASP A 169 -14.15 -2.88 1.31
CA ASP A 169 -14.14 -1.53 0.74
C ASP A 169 -14.63 -0.52 1.79
N ASN A 170 -13.94 0.62 1.90
CA ASN A 170 -14.22 1.64 2.91
C ASN A 170 -14.16 3.05 2.28
N PHE A 171 -14.18 4.07 3.12
CA PHE A 171 -13.98 5.46 2.71
C PHE A 171 -12.47 5.76 2.63
N GLU A 172 -11.95 5.85 1.41
CA GLU A 172 -10.53 6.07 1.13
C GLU A 172 -10.20 7.57 1.12
N TRP A 173 -10.32 8.20 2.29
CA TRP A 173 -9.88 9.58 2.54
C TRP A 173 -10.38 10.57 1.48
N THR A 174 -9.47 11.29 0.82
CA THR A 174 -9.79 12.29 -0.21
C THR A 174 -10.33 11.68 -1.50
N ALA A 175 -10.13 10.38 -1.74
CA ALA A 175 -10.72 9.64 -2.84
C ALA A 175 -12.15 9.17 -2.55
N GLY A 176 -12.62 9.30 -1.30
CA GLY A 176 -13.94 8.86 -0.87
C GLY A 176 -14.18 7.39 -1.19
N TYR A 177 -15.30 7.07 -1.82
CA TYR A 177 -15.64 5.69 -2.22
C TYR A 177 -15.24 5.36 -3.66
N THR A 178 -14.28 6.05 -4.27
CA THR A 178 -13.92 5.79 -5.68
C THR A 178 -12.87 4.69 -5.80
N GLN A 179 -11.92 4.64 -4.88
CA GLN A 179 -10.91 3.58 -4.79
C GLN A 179 -11.41 2.44 -3.90
N LYS A 180 -11.07 1.21 -4.30
CA LYS A 180 -11.51 -0.02 -3.61
C LYS A 180 -10.28 -0.81 -3.24
N PHE A 181 -9.93 -0.89 -1.95
CA PHE A 181 -8.83 -1.70 -1.44
C PHE A 181 -9.26 -3.05 -0.87
N GLY A 182 -10.56 -3.21 -0.59
CA GLY A 182 -11.03 -4.32 0.23
C GLY A 182 -11.02 -5.66 -0.48
N PHE A 183 -10.84 -6.73 0.29
CA PHE A 183 -11.15 -8.09 -0.15
C PHE A 183 -12.65 -8.33 -0.35
N TYR A 184 -13.49 -7.54 0.32
CA TYR A 184 -14.93 -7.61 0.17
C TYR A 184 -15.45 -6.34 -0.49
N HIS A 185 -16.24 -6.50 -1.57
CA HIS A 185 -16.99 -5.42 -2.15
C HIS A 185 -18.09 -4.98 -1.18
N VAL A 186 -18.23 -3.68 -0.95
CA VAL A 186 -19.32 -3.13 -0.15
C VAL A 186 -20.30 -2.37 -1.05
N ASP A 187 -21.56 -2.76 -1.01
CA ASP A 187 -22.63 -2.00 -1.64
C ASP A 187 -23.00 -0.79 -0.76
N PHE A 188 -22.43 0.36 -1.11
CA PHE A 188 -22.70 1.62 -0.42
C PHE A 188 -24.09 2.21 -0.72
N GLY A 189 -24.79 1.71 -1.74
CA GLY A 189 -26.17 2.09 -2.06
C GLY A 189 -27.20 1.28 -1.25
N SER A 190 -26.86 0.06 -0.85
CA SER A 190 -27.70 -0.77 0.03
C SER A 190 -27.77 -0.20 1.45
N GLU A 191 -28.97 -0.12 2.02
CA GLU A 191 -29.20 0.26 3.43
C GLU A 191 -28.38 -0.62 4.40
N ASN A 192 -28.23 -1.91 4.08
CA ASN A 192 -27.53 -2.88 4.92
C ASN A 192 -26.01 -2.89 4.74
N ARG A 193 -25.47 -2.12 3.78
CA ARG A 193 -24.05 -2.14 3.40
C ARG A 193 -23.56 -3.57 3.16
N THR A 194 -24.29 -4.31 2.32
CA THR A 194 -24.02 -5.72 2.05
C THR A 194 -22.60 -5.92 1.52
N ARG A 195 -21.94 -6.99 1.97
CA ARG A 195 -20.58 -7.34 1.56
C ARG A 195 -20.55 -8.58 0.68
N TYR A 196 -19.79 -8.52 -0.40
CA TYR A 196 -19.59 -9.65 -1.32
C TYR A 196 -18.11 -9.97 -1.41
N ALA A 197 -17.74 -11.22 -1.16
CA ALA A 197 -16.35 -11.67 -1.26
C ALA A 197 -15.87 -11.52 -2.71
N LYS A 198 -14.75 -10.82 -2.90
CA LYS A 198 -14.07 -10.73 -4.20
C LYS A 198 -13.25 -12.00 -4.45
N MET A 199 -12.72 -12.17 -5.66
CA MET A 199 -11.81 -13.27 -6.00
C MET A 199 -10.61 -13.27 -5.04
N SER A 200 -10.01 -12.11 -4.80
CA SER A 200 -8.91 -11.93 -3.86
C SER A 200 -9.20 -12.40 -2.43
N ALA A 201 -10.43 -12.26 -1.92
CA ALA A 201 -10.81 -12.78 -0.61
C ALA A 201 -10.66 -14.30 -0.54
N LYS A 202 -11.14 -15.01 -1.58
CA LYS A 202 -11.06 -16.47 -1.66
C LYS A 202 -9.62 -16.94 -1.82
N VAL A 203 -8.82 -16.24 -2.64
CA VAL A 203 -7.39 -16.54 -2.79
C VAL A 203 -6.64 -16.34 -1.48
N TYR A 204 -6.85 -15.20 -0.81
CA TYR A 204 -6.21 -14.91 0.46
C TYR A 204 -6.63 -15.89 1.56
N GLN A 205 -7.91 -16.27 1.61
CA GLN A 205 -8.38 -17.34 2.49
C GLN A 205 -7.65 -18.67 2.22
N ASN A 206 -7.45 -19.03 0.95
CA ASN A 206 -6.71 -20.24 0.59
C ASN A 206 -5.25 -20.17 1.04
N ILE A 207 -4.58 -19.02 0.87
CA ILE A 207 -3.21 -18.79 1.36
C ILE A 207 -3.13 -18.98 2.88
N VAL A 208 -4.04 -18.37 3.64
CA VAL A 208 -4.06 -18.48 5.11
C VAL A 208 -4.31 -19.93 5.55
N ARG A 209 -5.26 -20.62 4.90
CA ARG A 209 -5.63 -22.00 5.21
C ARG A 209 -4.51 -23.00 4.89
N THR A 210 -3.87 -22.85 3.74
CA THR A 210 -2.86 -23.81 3.24
C THR A 210 -1.44 -23.44 3.62
N ARG A 211 -1.22 -22.20 4.09
CA ARG A 211 0.09 -21.60 4.34
C ARG A 211 1.00 -21.62 3.11
N ARG A 212 0.41 -21.53 1.90
CA ARG A 212 1.13 -21.56 0.62
C ARG A 212 0.51 -20.59 -0.37
N ILE A 213 1.34 -20.05 -1.26
CA ILE A 213 0.90 -19.24 -2.39
C ILE A 213 0.73 -20.19 -3.58
N ASP A 214 -0.49 -20.28 -4.09
CA ASP A 214 -0.82 -21.03 -5.31
C ASP A 214 -1.21 -20.01 -6.39
N PRO A 215 -0.34 -19.76 -7.39
CA PRO A 215 -0.59 -18.75 -8.42
C PRO A 215 -1.73 -19.13 -9.39
N GLU A 216 -2.07 -20.42 -9.47
CA GLU A 216 -3.09 -20.96 -10.38
C GLU A 216 -4.48 -20.98 -9.74
N TYR A 217 -4.56 -20.88 -8.41
CA TYR A 217 -5.84 -20.83 -7.70
C TYR A 217 -6.54 -19.49 -7.89
N ARG A 218 -7.38 -19.38 -8.93
CA ARG A 218 -8.17 -18.19 -9.29
C ARG A 218 -9.67 -18.47 -9.34
N PRO A 219 -10.33 -18.72 -8.19
CA PRO A 219 -11.75 -19.01 -8.15
C PRO A 219 -12.59 -17.79 -8.51
N LEU A 220 -13.67 -17.98 -9.27
CA LEU A 220 -14.65 -16.92 -9.48
C LEU A 220 -15.35 -16.53 -8.16
N PRO A 221 -15.73 -15.25 -7.98
CA PRO A 221 -16.58 -14.81 -6.89
C PRO A 221 -17.94 -15.50 -6.91
N ASP A 222 -18.59 -15.66 -5.73
CA ASP A 222 -19.95 -16.21 -5.67
C ASP A 222 -20.98 -15.24 -6.28
N VAL A 223 -20.71 -13.94 -6.18
CA VAL A 223 -21.51 -12.88 -6.80
C VAL A 223 -20.61 -12.05 -7.70
N ILE A 224 -20.88 -12.05 -9.00
CA ILE A 224 -20.14 -11.28 -9.99
C ILE A 224 -20.74 -9.88 -10.10
N ILE A 225 -19.98 -8.89 -9.62
CA ILE A 225 -20.28 -7.47 -9.78
C ILE A 225 -19.29 -6.94 -10.82
N PRO A 226 -19.76 -6.46 -11.99
CA PRO A 226 -18.87 -5.98 -13.02
C PRO A 226 -18.16 -4.71 -12.57
N SER A 227 -16.90 -4.57 -12.99
CA SER A 227 -16.26 -3.25 -12.99
C SER A 227 -17.05 -2.36 -13.94
N LYS A 228 -17.63 -1.27 -13.42
CA LYS A 228 -18.30 -0.24 -14.23
C LYS A 228 -17.27 0.48 -15.10
N ALA A 229 -16.79 -0.19 -16.14
CA ALA A 229 -15.98 0.41 -17.19
C ALA A 229 -16.84 0.97 -18.32
N ASN A 230 -18.13 0.60 -18.44
CA ASN A 230 -18.98 0.97 -19.57
C ASN A 230 -20.46 1.12 -19.20
N ALA A 231 -20.82 2.10 -18.35
CA ALA A 231 -22.23 2.50 -18.21
C ALA A 231 -22.80 3.12 -19.51
N SER A 232 -21.95 3.44 -20.50
CA SER A 232 -22.34 3.95 -21.81
C SER A 232 -22.67 2.85 -22.84
N VAL A 233 -22.19 1.61 -22.68
CA VAL A 233 -22.45 0.53 -23.65
C VAL A 233 -23.73 -0.23 -23.32
N GLU A 234 -24.06 -0.40 -22.03
CA GLU A 234 -25.32 -1.06 -21.62
C GLU A 234 -26.56 -0.23 -21.97
N ARG A 235 -26.47 1.11 -21.95
CA ARG A 235 -27.57 1.96 -22.45
C ARG A 235 -27.81 1.78 -23.95
N SER A 236 -26.75 1.56 -24.73
CA SER A 236 -26.85 1.35 -26.19
C SER A 236 -27.49 0.01 -26.55
N ILE A 237 -27.19 -1.04 -25.78
CA ILE A 237 -27.76 -2.38 -25.99
C ILE A 237 -29.21 -2.42 -25.51
N SER A 238 -29.53 -1.80 -24.37
CA SER A 238 -30.92 -1.70 -23.89
C SER A 238 -31.81 -0.92 -24.86
N PHE A 239 -31.30 0.18 -25.45
CA PHE A 239 -32.04 0.94 -26.46
C PHE A 239 -32.26 0.13 -27.75
N LEU A 240 -31.28 -0.64 -28.20
CA LEU A 240 -31.41 -1.49 -29.40
C LEU A 240 -32.38 -2.66 -29.20
N VAL A 241 -32.41 -3.26 -28.00
CA VAL A 241 -33.34 -4.36 -27.68
C VAL A 241 -34.78 -3.85 -27.54
N GLU A 242 -35.01 -2.67 -26.94
CA GLU A 242 -36.34 -2.05 -26.92
C GLU A 242 -36.80 -1.58 -28.31
N PHE A 243 -35.89 -1.07 -29.16
CA PHE A 243 -36.24 -0.67 -30.53
C PHE A 243 -36.59 -1.87 -31.42
N PHE A 244 -35.93 -3.03 -31.22
CA PHE A 244 -36.26 -4.26 -31.96
C PHE A 244 -37.57 -4.90 -31.51
N LEU A 245 -37.92 -4.80 -30.21
CA LEU A 245 -39.18 -5.33 -29.69
C LEU A 245 -40.40 -4.48 -30.08
N LEU A 246 -40.22 -3.17 -30.27
CA LEU A 246 -41.29 -2.28 -30.74
C LEU A 246 -41.58 -2.39 -32.25
N TRP A 247 -40.66 -2.95 -33.05
CA TRP A 247 -40.87 -3.13 -34.50
C TRP A 247 -41.64 -4.42 -34.87
N PHE A 248 -41.71 -5.40 -33.96
CA PHE A 248 -42.43 -6.67 -34.20
C PHE A 248 -43.92 -6.64 -33.85
N PHE A 249 -44.45 -5.51 -33.35
CA PHE A 249 -45.86 -5.37 -32.96
C PHE A 249 -46.68 -4.43 -33.87
N LEU A 250 -46.14 -4.02 -35.02
CA LEU A 250 -46.81 -3.08 -35.93
C LEU A 250 -46.92 -3.55 -37.40
N PHE A 251 -46.81 -4.85 -37.67
CA PHE A 251 -47.29 -5.47 -38.91
C PHE A 251 -47.98 -6.80 -38.63
#